data_AF-A0A1H0T0A3-F1
#
_entry.id   AF-A0A1H0T0A3-F1
#
_cell.length_a   1.000
_cell.length_b   1.000
_cell.length_c   1.000
_cell.angle_alpha   90.00
_cell.angle_beta   90.00
_cell.angle_gamma   90.00
#
_symmetry.space_group_name_H-M   'P 1'
#
loop_
_entity.id
_entity.type
_entity.pdbx_description
1 polymer ?
#
loop_
_entity_poly.entity_id
_entity_poly.type
_entity_poly.pdbx_seq_one_letter_code
_entity_poly.pdbx_strand_id
1 'polypeptide(L)'
;MWCFFPTLFPEYGWEYPLSRGETKGKALQEAKKDLAYSLAGILYDNEELPLPISIDFNELSEGMELIDIDTSIEAYAEDIKEHLKGRHWHVTYYDEKNDNVIEAIGCKNEQGLWDIFLEDLTENPFSQKNTNDSFLFTVKLRSEAEEKFNQFVETVILKRK
;
A
#
# COMPACT_ATOMS: atom_id res chain seq x y z
N MET A 1 17.87 -21.72 13.48
CA MET A 1 16.95 -20.91 14.29
C MET A 1 16.49 -19.78 13.38
N TRP A 2 15.19 -19.58 13.18
CA TRP A 2 14.69 -18.55 12.27
C TRP A 2 14.79 -17.17 12.95
N CYS A 3 15.26 -16.16 12.20
CA CYS A 3 15.28 -14.76 12.60
C CYS A 3 14.17 -14.01 11.86
N PHE A 4 13.46 -13.12 12.54
CA PHE A 4 12.31 -12.37 12.02
C PHE A 4 12.51 -10.88 12.25
N PHE A 5 12.07 -10.05 11.30
CA PHE A 5 12.04 -8.59 11.42
C PHE A 5 10.59 -8.11 11.44
N PRO A 6 9.99 -7.94 12.63
CA PRO A 6 8.66 -7.36 12.76
C PRO A 6 8.67 -5.87 12.46
N THR A 7 7.56 -5.36 11.94
CA THR A 7 7.35 -3.93 11.67
C THR A 7 6.55 -3.35 12.81
N LEU A 8 7.02 -2.26 13.41
CA LEU A 8 6.27 -1.53 14.42
C LEU A 8 5.56 -0.36 13.77
N PHE A 9 4.23 -0.38 13.78
CA PHE A 9 3.41 0.79 13.47
C PHE A 9 3.04 1.50 14.78
N PRO A 10 3.18 2.84 14.89
CA PRO A 10 2.90 3.57 16.11
C PRO A 10 1.50 3.33 16.68
N GLU A 11 0.52 3.16 15.80
CA GLU A 11 -0.90 3.08 16.14
C GLU A 11 -1.39 1.63 16.32
N TYR A 12 -0.73 0.66 15.67
CA TYR A 12 -1.21 -0.71 15.55
C TYR A 12 -0.29 -1.75 16.21
N GLY A 13 0.89 -1.34 16.67
CA GLY A 13 1.87 -2.21 17.33
C GLY A 13 2.66 -3.06 16.34
N TRP A 14 3.16 -4.20 16.81
CA TRP A 14 3.98 -5.11 16.01
C TRP A 14 3.12 -5.90 15.02
N GLU A 15 3.40 -5.75 13.73
CA GLU A 15 2.81 -6.58 12.67
C GLU A 15 3.64 -7.83 12.36
N TYR A 16 3.02 -8.74 11.60
CA TYR A 16 3.68 -9.94 11.09
C TYR A 16 5.00 -9.57 10.40
N PRO A 17 6.09 -10.34 10.65
CA PRO A 17 7.41 -9.95 10.18
C PRO A 17 7.49 -9.78 8.66
N LEU A 18 7.96 -8.61 8.24
CA LEU A 18 8.19 -8.28 6.83
C LEU A 18 9.23 -9.20 6.22
N SER A 19 10.26 -9.57 6.98
CA SER A 19 11.33 -10.43 6.50
C SER A 19 11.71 -11.53 7.50
N ARG A 20 12.26 -12.62 6.96
CA ARG A 20 12.74 -13.77 7.73
C ARG A 20 13.97 -14.40 7.11
N GLY A 21 14.79 -15.07 7.92
CA GLY A 21 15.94 -15.82 7.42
C GLY A 21 16.37 -16.95 8.34
N GLU A 22 16.99 -17.97 7.74
CA GLU A 22 17.56 -19.13 8.46
C GLU A 22 18.79 -18.76 9.31
N THR A 23 19.40 -17.62 9.01
CA THR A 23 20.51 -17.02 9.73
C THR A 23 20.26 -15.52 9.88
N LYS A 24 20.87 -14.91 10.92
CA LYS A 24 20.83 -13.45 11.11
C LYS A 24 21.29 -12.68 9.88
N GLY A 25 22.37 -13.13 9.24
CA GLY A 25 22.89 -12.49 8.03
C GLY A 25 21.91 -12.51 6.86
N LYS A 26 21.26 -13.66 6.59
CA LYS A 26 20.22 -13.75 5.56
C LYS A 26 19.02 -12.88 5.91
N ALA A 27 18.56 -12.92 7.16
CA ALA A 27 17.42 -12.14 7.61
C ALA A 27 17.66 -10.62 7.47
N LEU A 28 18.87 -10.15 7.79
CA LEU A 28 19.27 -8.75 7.57
C LEU A 28 19.29 -8.35 6.09
N GLN A 29 19.74 -9.25 5.21
CA GLN A 29 19.76 -8.99 3.77
C GLN A 29 18.34 -8.87 3.20
N GLU A 30 17.43 -9.77 3.58
CA GLU A 30 16.02 -9.68 3.17
C GLU A 30 15.35 -8.45 3.77
N ALA A 31 15.59 -8.13 5.05
CA ALA A 31 15.06 -6.92 5.68
C ALA A 31 15.46 -5.63 4.93
N LYS A 32 16.71 -5.53 4.47
CA LYS A 32 17.17 -4.38 3.65
C LYS A 32 16.41 -4.27 2.34
N LYS A 33 16.20 -5.41 1.67
CA LYS A 33 15.48 -5.48 0.41
C LYS A 33 14.01 -5.09 0.61
N ASP A 34 13.33 -5.71 1.57
CA ASP A 34 11.92 -5.44 1.86
C ASP A 34 11.69 -3.99 2.29
N LEU A 35 12.63 -3.41 3.05
CA LEU A 35 12.61 -1.99 3.38
C LEU A 35 12.72 -1.12 2.12
N ALA A 36 13.65 -1.41 1.21
CA ALA A 36 13.78 -0.64 -0.03
C ALA A 36 12.51 -0.71 -0.90
N TYR A 37 11.88 -1.88 -0.98
CA TYR A 37 10.63 -2.09 -1.72
C TYR A 37 9.49 -1.30 -1.09
N SER A 38 9.39 -1.33 0.24
CA SER A 38 8.35 -0.62 0.99
C SER A 38 8.49 0.89 0.80
N LEU A 39 9.69 1.44 0.98
CA LEU A 39 9.97 2.87 0.77
C LEU A 39 9.72 3.30 -0.67
N ALA A 40 10.13 2.48 -1.66
CA ALA A 40 9.85 2.74 -3.06
C ALA A 40 8.34 2.70 -3.37
N GLY A 41 7.58 1.83 -2.72
CA GLY A 41 6.12 1.80 -2.80
C GLY A 41 5.47 3.07 -2.28
N ILE A 42 5.91 3.58 -1.12
CA ILE A 42 5.42 4.84 -0.53
C ILE A 42 5.68 6.02 -1.48
N LEU A 43 6.92 6.13 -1.99
CA LEU A 43 7.26 7.16 -2.98
C LEU A 43 6.47 7.00 -4.28
N TYR A 44 6.30 5.75 -4.74
CA TYR A 44 5.45 5.44 -5.88
C TYR A 44 4.00 5.83 -5.62
N ASP A 45 3.53 5.86 -4.38
CA ASP A 45 2.17 6.28 -4.06
C ASP A 45 2.03 7.81 -3.94
N ASN A 46 3.10 8.58 -4.19
CA ASN A 46 3.23 10.03 -3.99
C ASN A 46 3.18 10.48 -2.53
N GLU A 47 3.43 9.56 -1.60
CA GLU A 47 3.41 9.81 -0.15
C GLU A 47 4.81 10.18 0.36
N GLU A 48 4.85 10.83 1.52
CA GLU A 48 6.10 11.14 2.21
C GLU A 48 6.64 9.90 2.94
N LEU A 49 7.96 9.74 2.95
CA LEU A 49 8.58 8.65 3.70
C LEU A 49 8.36 8.89 5.21
N PRO A 50 7.95 7.86 5.95
CA PRO A 50 7.80 7.98 7.39
C PRO A 50 9.16 8.22 8.04
N LEU A 51 9.17 9.00 9.11
CA LEU A 51 10.35 9.12 9.97
C LEU A 51 10.55 7.81 10.75
N PRO A 52 11.81 7.37 10.95
CA PRO A 52 12.10 6.25 11.83
C PRO A 52 11.56 6.51 13.24
N ILE A 53 10.95 5.49 13.83
CA ILE A 53 10.41 5.53 15.20
C ILE A 53 11.50 5.01 16.14
N SER A 54 11.73 5.74 17.23
CA SER A 54 12.62 5.26 18.29
C SER A 54 11.89 4.20 19.12
N ILE A 55 12.50 3.03 19.29
CA ILE A 55 12.00 1.96 20.15
C ILE A 55 12.84 1.97 21.44
N ASP A 56 12.19 1.94 22.61
CA ASP A 56 12.90 1.82 23.88
C ASP A 56 13.41 0.38 24.05
N PHE A 57 14.68 0.23 24.40
CA PHE A 57 15.28 -1.07 24.74
C PHE A 57 14.54 -1.78 25.88
N ASN A 58 13.87 -1.04 26.76
CA ASN A 58 13.06 -1.62 27.85
C ASN A 58 11.80 -2.35 27.35
N GLU A 59 11.39 -2.15 26.09
CA GLU A 59 10.23 -2.80 25.49
C GLU A 59 10.59 -4.13 24.79
N LEU A 60 11.87 -4.50 24.78
CA LEU A 60 12.35 -5.73 24.15
C LEU A 60 12.13 -6.96 25.06
N SER A 61 11.60 -8.02 24.47
CA SER A 61 11.52 -9.34 25.12
C SER A 61 12.86 -10.07 25.09
N GLU A 62 13.03 -11.08 25.96
CA GLU A 62 14.23 -11.91 25.99
C GLU A 62 14.51 -12.55 24.61
N GLY A 63 15.72 -12.37 24.10
CA GLY A 63 16.15 -12.87 22.79
C GLY A 63 15.89 -11.92 21.61
N MET A 64 15.31 -10.74 21.84
CA MET A 64 15.20 -9.67 20.85
C MET A 64 16.43 -8.75 20.87
N GLU A 65 16.74 -8.18 19.71
CA GLU A 65 17.75 -7.16 19.54
C GLU A 65 17.22 -6.07 18.61
N LEU A 66 17.57 -4.81 18.88
CA LEU A 66 17.33 -3.71 17.96
C LEU A 66 18.54 -3.55 17.04
N ILE A 67 18.26 -3.40 15.76
CA ILE A 67 19.28 -3.21 14.73
C ILE A 67 18.78 -2.11 13.80
N ASP A 68 19.60 -1.08 13.60
CA ASP A 68 19.36 -0.09 12.58
C ASP A 68 19.69 -0.66 11.20
N ILE A 69 18.75 -0.50 10.27
CA ILE A 69 18.88 -1.01 8.91
C ILE A 69 18.91 0.16 7.94
N ASP A 70 20.07 0.35 7.31
CA ASP A 70 20.21 1.23 6.16
C ASP A 70 19.98 0.45 4.86
N THR A 71 19.28 1.09 3.93
CA THR A 71 19.02 0.57 2.58
C THR A 71 19.13 1.66 1.52
N SER A 72 19.13 1.26 0.25
CA SER A 72 19.13 2.15 -0.92
C SER A 72 18.17 1.58 -1.96
N ILE A 73 17.30 2.43 -2.49
CA ILE A 73 16.36 2.06 -3.55
C ILE A 73 17.12 1.73 -4.84
N GLU A 74 18.20 2.47 -5.12
CA GLU A 74 19.03 2.32 -6.31
C GLU A 74 19.67 0.93 -6.40
N ALA A 75 20.03 0.34 -5.26
CA ALA A 75 20.60 -1.00 -5.20
C ALA A 75 19.65 -2.09 -5.72
N TYR A 76 18.34 -1.82 -5.76
CA TYR A 76 17.28 -2.76 -6.17
C TYR A 76 16.39 -2.19 -7.29
N ALA A 77 16.85 -1.16 -8.02
CA ALA A 77 16.00 -0.37 -8.90
C ALA A 77 15.26 -1.20 -9.97
N GLU A 78 15.93 -2.16 -10.60
CA GLU A 78 15.31 -3.01 -11.64
C GLU A 78 14.24 -3.94 -11.06
N ASP A 79 14.52 -4.57 -9.92
CA ASP A 79 13.55 -5.47 -9.29
C ASP A 79 12.34 -4.69 -8.74
N ILE A 80 12.57 -3.50 -8.19
CA ILE A 80 11.52 -2.59 -7.71
C ILE A 80 10.65 -2.15 -8.88
N LYS A 81 11.26 -1.77 -10.01
CA LYS A 81 10.52 -1.36 -11.21
C LYS A 81 9.60 -2.46 -11.72
N GLU A 82 10.07 -3.71 -11.76
CA GLU A 82 9.22 -4.83 -12.15
C GLU A 82 8.15 -5.12 -11.09
N HIS A 83 8.47 -5.02 -9.80
CA HIS A 83 7.52 -5.21 -8.71
C HIS A 83 6.37 -4.17 -8.71
N LEU A 84 6.65 -2.92 -9.08
CA LEU A 84 5.66 -1.85 -9.13
C LEU A 84 4.83 -1.85 -10.42
N LYS A 85 5.20 -2.66 -11.40
CA LYS A 85 4.50 -2.74 -12.68
C LYS A 85 3.09 -3.29 -12.50
N GLY A 86 2.10 -2.54 -12.97
CA GLY A 86 0.69 -2.92 -12.83
C GLY A 86 0.17 -2.83 -11.38
N ARG A 87 0.95 -2.22 -10.47
CA ARG A 87 0.46 -1.87 -9.14
C ARG A 87 -0.80 -1.01 -9.29
N HIS A 88 -1.85 -1.48 -8.67
CA HIS A 88 -3.13 -0.82 -8.52
C HIS A 88 -3.55 -0.96 -7.06
N TRP A 89 -4.56 -0.20 -6.69
CA TRP A 89 -5.07 -0.19 -5.32
C TRP A 89 -6.59 -0.11 -5.38
N HIS A 90 -7.26 -0.87 -4.51
CA HIS A 90 -8.72 -0.85 -4.38
C HIS A 90 -9.13 0.19 -3.34
N VAL A 91 -10.00 1.10 -3.75
CA VAL A 91 -10.69 2.07 -2.88
C VAL A 91 -12.06 1.50 -2.56
N THR A 92 -12.34 1.27 -1.28
CA THR A 92 -13.57 0.57 -0.86
C THR A 92 -14.44 1.47 0.01
N TYR A 93 -15.76 1.37 -0.20
CA TYR A 93 -16.78 1.98 0.64
C TYR A 93 -17.70 0.88 1.16
N TYR A 94 -17.84 0.78 2.49
CA TYR A 94 -18.78 -0.17 3.11
C TYR A 94 -20.09 0.52 3.45
N ASP A 95 -21.16 0.11 2.77
CA ASP A 95 -22.53 0.53 3.06
C ASP A 95 -23.13 -0.38 4.14
N GLU A 96 -22.93 0.01 5.40
CA GLU A 96 -23.43 -0.72 6.58
C GLU A 96 -24.94 -0.98 6.52
N LYS A 97 -25.71 -0.07 5.91
CA LYS A 97 -27.18 -0.15 5.88
C LYS A 97 -27.66 -1.31 5.01
N ASN A 98 -26.98 -1.56 3.90
CA ASN A 98 -27.34 -2.59 2.94
C ASN A 98 -26.39 -3.79 2.96
N ASP A 99 -25.44 -3.82 3.90
CA ASP A 99 -24.38 -4.84 4.01
C ASP A 99 -23.70 -5.10 2.67
N ASN A 100 -23.23 -4.02 2.03
CA ASN A 100 -22.68 -4.08 0.68
C ASN A 100 -21.37 -3.29 0.58
N VAL A 101 -20.43 -3.78 -0.22
CA VAL A 101 -19.18 -3.06 -0.55
C VAL A 101 -19.31 -2.46 -1.94
N ILE A 102 -18.86 -1.22 -2.10
CA ILE A 102 -18.73 -0.54 -3.38
C ILE A 102 -17.24 -0.26 -3.57
N GLU A 103 -16.69 -0.67 -4.70
CA GLU A 103 -15.25 -0.64 -4.95
C GLU A 103 -14.91 0.21 -6.17
N ALA A 104 -13.72 0.80 -6.13
CA ALA A 104 -13.06 1.45 -7.25
C ALA A 104 -11.60 1.02 -7.28
N ILE A 105 -10.98 1.13 -8.44
CA ILE A 105 -9.56 0.82 -8.63
C ILE A 105 -8.82 2.09 -9.00
N GLY A 106 -7.74 2.37 -8.28
CA GLY A 106 -6.76 3.38 -8.62
C GLY A 106 -5.62 2.78 -9.46
N CYS A 107 -5.42 3.35 -10.65
CA CYS A 107 -4.32 3.03 -11.55
C CYS A 107 -3.40 4.25 -11.72
N LYS A 108 -2.09 4.02 -11.69
CA LYS A 108 -1.10 5.09 -11.93
C LYS A 108 -1.11 5.47 -13.41
N ASN A 109 -1.27 6.75 -13.72
CA ASN A 109 -1.23 7.26 -15.09
C ASN A 109 0.17 7.72 -15.51
N GLU A 110 0.34 8.12 -16.78
CA GLU A 110 1.64 8.54 -17.33
C GLU A 110 2.23 9.78 -16.64
N GLN A 111 1.41 10.57 -15.93
CA GLN A 111 1.86 11.74 -15.16
C GLN A 111 2.25 11.38 -13.72
N GLY A 112 2.14 10.11 -13.33
CA GLY A 112 2.38 9.66 -11.96
C GLY A 112 1.24 10.01 -11.00
N LEU A 113 0.06 10.35 -11.49
CA LEU A 113 -1.14 10.55 -10.67
C LEU A 113 -1.99 9.28 -10.67
N TRP A 114 -2.98 9.21 -9.78
CA TRP A 114 -3.90 8.09 -9.67
C TRP A 114 -5.21 8.41 -10.40
N ASP A 115 -5.49 7.68 -11.47
CA ASP A 115 -6.80 7.68 -12.11
C ASP A 115 -7.67 6.64 -11.41
N ILE A 116 -8.83 7.08 -10.94
CA ILE A 116 -9.78 6.25 -10.19
C ILE A 116 -10.92 5.83 -11.11
N PHE A 117 -11.16 4.52 -11.17
CA PHE A 117 -12.21 3.92 -11.97
C PHE A 117 -13.16 3.16 -11.05
N LEU A 118 -14.47 3.37 -11.21
CA LEU A 118 -15.46 2.55 -10.53
C LEU A 118 -15.27 1.10 -10.98
N GLU A 119 -15.14 0.19 -10.01
CA GLU A 119 -15.07 -1.23 -10.31
C GLU A 119 -16.50 -1.64 -10.67
N ASP A 120 -16.71 -1.87 -11.97
CA ASP A 120 -18.03 -2.27 -12.49
C ASP A 120 -18.47 -3.51 -11.70
N LEU A 121 -19.68 -3.50 -11.14
CA LEU A 121 -20.25 -4.63 -10.39
C LEU A 121 -20.41 -5.90 -11.27
N THR A 122 -20.02 -5.82 -12.54
CA THR A 122 -20.04 -6.90 -13.53
C THR A 122 -18.73 -6.95 -14.31
N GLU A 123 -17.84 -7.84 -13.85
CA GLU A 123 -16.73 -8.49 -14.57
C GLU A 123 -15.64 -7.64 -15.24
N ASN A 124 -14.51 -7.58 -14.54
CA ASN A 124 -13.13 -7.52 -15.07
C ASN A 124 -12.69 -6.18 -15.72
N PRO A 125 -12.08 -5.27 -14.93
CA PRO A 125 -11.61 -3.95 -15.35
C PRO A 125 -10.42 -3.99 -16.34
N PHE A 126 -9.84 -5.16 -16.60
CA PHE A 126 -8.80 -5.35 -17.61
C PHE A 126 -9.35 -5.68 -19.00
N SER A 127 -10.67 -5.83 -19.14
CA SER A 127 -11.31 -6.03 -20.44
C SER A 127 -11.48 -4.68 -21.16
N GLN A 128 -10.89 -4.55 -22.35
CA GLN A 128 -10.83 -3.32 -23.15
C GLN A 128 -12.19 -2.89 -23.77
N LYS A 129 -13.28 -2.87 -23.01
CA LYS A 129 -14.55 -2.27 -23.43
C LYS A 129 -14.79 -0.99 -22.64
N ASN A 130 -14.48 0.14 -23.28
CA ASN A 130 -14.82 1.51 -22.90
C ASN A 130 -14.49 1.91 -21.45
N THR A 131 -13.19 2.06 -21.17
CA THR A 131 -12.63 2.64 -19.93
C THR A 131 -13.10 4.06 -19.59
N ASN A 132 -13.82 4.75 -20.50
CA ASN A 132 -14.33 6.10 -20.26
C ASN A 132 -15.60 6.13 -19.40
N ASP A 133 -16.39 5.06 -19.37
CA ASP A 133 -17.67 5.07 -18.64
C ASP A 133 -17.49 4.79 -17.14
N SER A 134 -16.37 4.17 -16.75
CA SER A 134 -16.02 3.87 -15.35
C SER A 134 -15.07 4.89 -14.72
N PHE A 135 -14.42 5.76 -15.50
CA PHE A 135 -13.54 6.78 -14.96
C PHE A 135 -14.31 7.78 -14.07
N LEU A 136 -13.81 7.99 -12.85
CA LEU A 136 -14.41 8.91 -11.89
C LEU A 136 -13.64 10.24 -11.84
N PHE A 137 -12.35 10.18 -11.50
CA PHE A 137 -11.50 11.36 -11.32
C PHE A 137 -10.01 10.98 -11.19
N THR A 138 -9.13 11.98 -11.27
CA THR A 138 -7.69 11.85 -11.01
C THR A 138 -7.32 12.55 -9.70
N VAL A 139 -6.44 11.94 -8.91
CA VAL A 139 -5.92 12.50 -7.64
C VAL A 139 -4.41 12.31 -7.52
N LYS A 140 -3.79 13.04 -6.59
CA LYS A 140 -2.36 12.87 -6.29
C LYS A 140 -2.13 11.83 -5.20
N LEU A 141 -2.89 11.91 -4.12
CA LEU A 141 -2.71 11.12 -2.89
C LEU A 141 -3.79 10.05 -2.74
N ARG A 142 -3.51 8.99 -1.99
CA ARG A 142 -4.50 7.94 -1.72
C ARG A 142 -5.65 8.44 -0.86
N SER A 143 -5.34 9.19 0.19
CA SER A 143 -6.35 9.81 1.08
C SER A 143 -7.33 10.71 0.32
N GLU A 144 -6.83 11.44 -0.69
CA GLU A 144 -7.66 12.27 -1.57
C GLU A 144 -8.65 11.41 -2.41
N ALA A 145 -8.19 10.23 -2.87
CA ALA A 145 -9.05 9.29 -3.57
C ALA A 145 -10.14 8.71 -2.67
N GLU A 146 -9.78 8.27 -1.46
CA GLU A 146 -10.74 7.74 -0.48
C GLU A 146 -11.81 8.77 -0.14
N GLU A 147 -11.42 10.01 0.17
CA GLU A 147 -12.36 11.07 0.51
C GLU A 147 -13.33 11.37 -0.65
N LYS A 148 -12.80 11.57 -1.87
CA LYS A 148 -13.61 11.86 -3.05
C LYS A 148 -14.50 10.69 -3.44
N PHE A 149 -14.01 9.46 -3.29
CA PHE A 149 -14.77 8.26 -3.60
C PHE A 149 -15.94 8.09 -2.62
N ASN A 150 -15.69 8.25 -1.32
CA ASN A 150 -16.74 8.19 -0.30
C ASN A 150 -17.83 9.24 -0.58
N GLN A 151 -17.43 10.48 -0.89
CA GLN A 151 -18.38 11.54 -1.29
C GLN A 151 -19.17 11.16 -2.55
N PHE A 152 -18.52 10.60 -3.57
CA PHE A 152 -19.20 10.14 -4.79
C PHE A 152 -20.23 9.04 -4.50
N VAL A 153 -19.86 8.03 -3.71
CA VAL A 153 -20.75 6.92 -3.33
C VAL A 153 -21.98 7.46 -2.61
N GLU A 154 -21.80 8.30 -1.59
CA GLU A 154 -22.90 8.85 -0.79
C GLU A 154 -23.82 9.78 -1.58
N THR A 155 -23.27 10.59 -2.49
CA THR A 155 -24.04 11.62 -3.18
C THR A 155 -24.62 11.16 -4.50
N VAL A 156 -24.02 10.16 -5.16
CA VAL A 156 -24.41 9.70 -6.48
C VAL A 156 -25.00 8.29 -6.45
N ILE A 157 -24.31 7.32 -5.82
CA ILE A 157 -24.74 5.92 -5.86
C ILE A 157 -25.90 5.69 -4.87
N LEU A 158 -25.70 6.03 -3.60
CA LEU A 158 -26.67 5.72 -2.55
C LEU A 158 -27.92 6.61 -2.61
N LYS A 159 -27.82 7.85 -3.11
CA LYS A 159 -29.00 8.72 -3.31
C LYS A 159 -29.89 8.32 -4.49
N ARG A 160 -29.39 7.50 -5.42
CA ARG A 160 -30.17 7.00 -6.57
C ARG A 160 -30.85 5.66 -6.29
N LYS A 161 -30.54 5.00 -5.18
CA LYS A 161 -31.23 3.81 -4.66
C LYS A 161 -32.42 4.21 -3.81
#